data_AF-A0A7C4VVR2-F1
#
_entry.id   AF-A0A7C4VVR2-F1
#
_cell.length_a   1.000
_cell.length_b   1.000
_cell.length_c   1.000
_cell.angle_alpha   90.00
_cell.angle_beta   90.00
_cell.angle_gamma   90.00
#
_symmetry.space_group_name_H-M   'P 1'
#
loop_
_entity.id
_entity.type
_entity.pdbx_description
1 polymer ?
#
loop_
_entity_poly.entity_id
_entity_poly.type
_entity_poly.pdbx_seq_one_letter_code
_entity_poly.pdbx_strand_id
1 'polypeptide(L)'
;MDDAIYWTEQFCKTHFNYTVTIPIASQIETKYLAYKNLLATVNAPDEVINNLLTYLRAYPSTETTTIRIGMLGSPRSINPIFPSSWPDPSGYEILDILYPSPILIHPLTGKITPWIVKEWQFSNYTEQTSPTPKTKITLRLRKDIGLVSPATGTFLRFYNATDLEFSIWYLYAFSDSWIWNAVRDIRYTKIIDEYTLELYLDKYAGIQFLYSFAELNPLPKSETIQALSNAPLTPLIGRKTVSFDWFGGELQFTTDKIIQVVEAFADNKPIQEGINFTIRGGTDVYCHNIFVPMDISGMELPLNITISYYYPISPPYGYYLGSEAGLNWEEVTFTIGSHYPTAIYADFITLNKNKYFFLEIPPLGDMNFDFIIDIYDLIIVAAAFGSKGNGAPESGWNPTADVEFQECIVDIYDLIRIAVEFGTIWNTDP
;
A
#
# COMPACT_ATOMS: atom_id res chain seq x y z
N MET A 1 -39.70 5.85 -37.48
CA MET A 1 -38.54 4.92 -37.36
C MET A 1 -37.24 5.67 -37.60
N ASP A 2 -37.21 6.54 -38.62
CA ASP A 2 -36.03 7.35 -38.97
C ASP A 2 -35.62 8.39 -37.91
N ASP A 3 -36.57 9.01 -37.21
CA ASP A 3 -36.26 9.94 -36.11
C ASP A 3 -35.56 9.23 -34.93
N ALA A 4 -35.96 8.00 -34.61
CA ALA A 4 -35.35 7.25 -33.51
C ALA A 4 -33.91 6.85 -33.84
N ILE A 5 -33.63 6.50 -35.10
CA ILE A 5 -32.28 6.21 -35.58
C ILE A 5 -31.43 7.48 -35.53
N TYR A 6 -31.96 8.60 -36.01
CA TYR A 6 -31.27 9.90 -35.98
C TYR A 6 -30.92 10.33 -34.55
N TRP A 7 -31.87 10.29 -33.61
CA TRP A 7 -31.61 10.67 -32.22
C TRP A 7 -30.68 9.69 -31.51
N THR A 8 -30.70 8.40 -31.87
CA THR A 8 -29.74 7.40 -31.38
C THR A 8 -28.33 7.71 -31.90
N GLU A 9 -28.16 8.07 -33.16
CA GLU A 9 -26.86 8.49 -33.71
C GLU A 9 -26.35 9.80 -33.10
N GLN A 10 -27.22 10.79 -32.90
CA GLN A 10 -26.85 12.04 -32.22
C GLN A 10 -26.49 11.81 -30.76
N PHE A 11 -27.21 10.94 -30.07
CA PHE A 11 -26.86 10.49 -28.73
C PHE A 11 -25.50 9.78 -28.72
N CYS A 12 -25.25 8.81 -29.61
CA CYS A 12 -23.96 8.12 -29.69
C CYS A 12 -22.80 9.06 -30.02
N LYS A 13 -22.97 10.01 -30.95
CA LYS A 13 -21.95 11.03 -31.28
C LYS A 13 -21.68 11.97 -30.11
N THR A 14 -22.71 12.40 -29.41
CA THR A 14 -22.59 13.27 -28.23
C THR A 14 -21.97 12.48 -27.06
N HIS A 15 -22.39 11.23 -26.85
CA HIS A 15 -21.85 10.32 -25.86
C HIS A 15 -20.37 10.01 -26.12
N PHE A 16 -19.98 9.73 -27.37
CA PHE A 16 -18.57 9.55 -27.77
C PHE A 16 -17.73 10.83 -27.58
N ASN A 17 -18.33 12.00 -27.81
CA ASN A 17 -17.61 13.26 -27.70
C ASN A 17 -17.41 13.74 -26.26
N TYR A 18 -18.36 13.44 -25.37
CA TYR A 18 -18.42 14.02 -24.02
C TYR A 18 -18.41 13.00 -22.86
N THR A 19 -18.53 11.71 -23.14
CA THR A 19 -18.62 10.65 -22.12
C THR A 19 -17.49 9.64 -22.33
N VAL A 20 -16.73 9.34 -21.27
CA VAL A 20 -15.98 8.09 -21.20
C VAL A 20 -17.02 7.00 -20.93
N THR A 21 -17.25 6.09 -21.88
CA THR A 21 -18.10 4.92 -21.62
C THR A 21 -17.32 3.95 -20.75
N ILE A 22 -17.62 3.96 -19.46
CA ILE A 22 -17.13 2.99 -18.49
C ILE A 22 -18.19 1.87 -18.43
N PRO A 23 -17.85 0.61 -18.75
CA PRO A 23 -18.75 -0.50 -18.53
C PRO A 23 -18.90 -0.68 -17.03
N ILE A 24 -20.14 -0.60 -16.60
CA ILE A 24 -20.58 -1.09 -15.31
C ILE A 24 -20.28 -2.58 -15.28
N ALA A 25 -19.64 -3.06 -14.22
CA ALA A 25 -19.54 -4.47 -13.93
C ALA A 25 -20.96 -5.06 -13.78
N SER A 26 -21.41 -5.78 -14.79
CA SER A 26 -22.48 -6.78 -14.67
C SER A 26 -21.82 -8.16 -14.71
N GLN A 27 -22.25 -9.08 -13.84
CA GLN A 27 -21.63 -10.39 -13.61
C GLN A 27 -21.73 -11.39 -14.78
N ILE A 28 -22.08 -10.97 -16.00
CA ILE A 28 -22.40 -11.90 -17.11
C ILE A 28 -21.72 -11.49 -18.44
N GLU A 29 -20.63 -12.20 -18.73
CA GLU A 29 -20.16 -12.81 -19.99
C GLU A 29 -19.90 -12.05 -21.30
N THR A 30 -20.07 -10.73 -21.45
CA THR A 30 -19.46 -10.04 -22.62
C THR A 30 -19.14 -8.58 -22.31
N LYS A 31 -17.86 -8.22 -22.26
CA LYS A 31 -17.39 -6.87 -21.95
C LYS A 31 -16.59 -6.32 -23.13
N TYR A 32 -17.13 -5.32 -23.82
CA TYR A 32 -16.39 -4.51 -24.80
C TYR A 32 -16.27 -3.08 -24.29
N LEU A 33 -15.12 -2.47 -24.55
CA LEU A 33 -14.74 -1.15 -24.05
C LEU A 33 -14.41 -0.21 -25.23
N ALA A 34 -14.93 1.01 -25.19
CA ALA A 34 -14.55 2.09 -26.08
C ALA A 34 -13.93 3.22 -25.26
N TYR A 35 -12.70 3.59 -25.60
CA TYR A 35 -11.93 4.62 -24.89
C TYR A 35 -11.78 5.89 -25.72
N LYS A 36 -11.52 7.00 -25.02
CA LYS A 36 -11.00 8.24 -25.61
C LYS A 36 -9.81 8.66 -24.77
N ASN A 37 -8.63 8.76 -25.40
CA ASN A 37 -7.31 9.00 -24.80
C ASN A 37 -6.78 7.79 -23.97
N LEU A 38 -6.26 6.80 -24.70
CA LEU A 38 -5.81 5.45 -24.31
C LEU A 38 -4.59 5.35 -23.36
N LEU A 39 -4.24 6.40 -22.62
CA LEU A 39 -2.95 6.46 -21.90
C LEU A 39 -2.83 5.52 -20.68
N ALA A 40 -3.86 4.73 -20.34
CA ALA A 40 -3.96 4.12 -19.02
C ALA A 40 -4.52 2.69 -18.97
N THR A 41 -5.15 2.16 -20.02
CA THR A 41 -5.97 0.95 -19.83
C THR A 41 -5.17 -0.35 -19.94
N VAL A 42 -5.36 -1.26 -18.98
CA VAL A 42 -4.96 -2.67 -19.07
C VAL A 42 -6.21 -3.49 -19.38
N ASN A 43 -6.28 -4.13 -20.55
CA ASN A 43 -7.36 -5.05 -20.88
C ASN A 43 -6.84 -6.48 -20.65
N ALA A 44 -7.23 -7.11 -19.53
CA ALA A 44 -6.97 -8.51 -19.28
C ALA A 44 -8.23 -9.33 -19.64
N PRO A 45 -8.11 -10.47 -20.33
CA PRO A 45 -9.23 -11.38 -20.50
C PRO A 45 -9.73 -11.76 -19.09
N ASP A 46 -11.02 -11.53 -18.82
CA ASP A 46 -11.75 -11.96 -17.62
C ASP A 46 -11.63 -11.15 -16.31
N GLU A 47 -10.91 -10.01 -16.26
CA GLU A 47 -10.68 -9.28 -14.99
C GLU A 47 -11.26 -7.85 -14.87
N VAL A 48 -11.15 -7.28 -13.66
CA VAL A 48 -11.71 -5.98 -13.24
C VAL A 48 -10.97 -4.81 -13.92
N ILE A 49 -11.74 -3.88 -14.47
CA ILE A 49 -11.31 -2.78 -15.37
C ILE A 49 -10.46 -1.71 -14.64
N ASN A 50 -10.50 -1.64 -13.31
CA ASN A 50 -9.81 -0.65 -12.50
C ASN A 50 -8.90 -1.38 -11.49
N ASN A 51 -7.60 -1.44 -11.76
CA ASN A 51 -6.60 -2.02 -10.85
C ASN A 51 -5.32 -1.18 -10.86
N LEU A 52 -4.40 -1.45 -9.92
CA LEU A 52 -3.13 -0.74 -9.77
C LEU A 52 -2.36 -0.57 -11.09
N LEU A 53 -2.37 -1.59 -11.97
CA LEU A 53 -1.65 -1.55 -13.25
C LEU A 53 -2.17 -0.47 -14.20
N THR A 54 -3.47 -0.18 -14.13
CA THR A 54 -4.10 0.92 -14.89
C THR A 54 -3.51 2.27 -14.48
N TYR A 55 -3.34 2.50 -13.18
CA TYR A 55 -2.73 3.72 -12.65
C TYR A 55 -1.23 3.80 -12.98
N LEU A 56 -0.52 2.68 -12.93
CA LEU A 56 0.90 2.64 -13.28
C LEU A 56 1.12 2.96 -14.76
N ARG A 57 0.26 2.51 -15.68
CA ARG A 57 0.34 2.91 -17.10
C ARG A 57 0.00 4.37 -17.36
N ALA A 58 -0.92 4.93 -16.60
CA ALA A 58 -1.26 6.34 -16.66
C ALA A 58 -0.14 7.24 -16.13
N TYR A 59 0.55 6.78 -15.09
CA TYR A 59 1.58 7.52 -14.36
C TYR A 59 2.67 8.18 -15.24
N PRO A 60 3.21 7.56 -16.31
CA PRO A 60 4.23 8.17 -17.16
C PRO A 60 3.71 9.20 -18.16
N SER A 61 2.39 9.34 -18.31
CA SER A 61 1.80 10.30 -19.22
C SER A 61 2.35 11.71 -18.98
N THR A 62 2.85 12.33 -20.05
CA THR A 62 3.26 13.75 -20.06
C THR A 62 2.11 14.67 -20.49
N GLU A 63 0.98 14.09 -20.88
CA GLU A 63 -0.23 14.81 -21.25
C GLU A 63 -0.81 15.51 -20.02
N THR A 64 -1.17 16.78 -20.17
CA THR A 64 -1.81 17.57 -19.10
C THR A 64 -3.29 17.23 -18.93
N THR A 65 -3.79 16.22 -19.64
CA THR A 65 -5.21 15.88 -19.70
C THR A 65 -5.61 15.06 -18.48
N THR A 66 -6.67 15.48 -17.79
CA THR A 66 -7.23 14.73 -16.66
C THR A 66 -7.82 13.40 -17.13
N ILE A 67 -7.32 12.30 -16.58
CA ILE A 67 -7.95 10.98 -16.72
C ILE A 67 -9.11 10.90 -15.73
N ARG A 68 -10.28 10.48 -16.21
CA ARG A 68 -11.48 10.30 -15.39
C ARG A 68 -11.80 8.81 -15.29
N ILE A 69 -11.73 8.29 -14.08
CA ILE A 69 -11.99 6.88 -13.78
C ILE A 69 -13.27 6.80 -12.96
N GLY A 70 -14.16 5.91 -13.37
CA GLY A 70 -15.40 5.61 -12.66
C GLY A 70 -15.19 4.35 -11.86
N MET A 71 -15.71 4.37 -10.64
CA MET A 71 -15.52 3.32 -9.64
C MET A 71 -16.84 2.63 -9.33
N LEU A 72 -16.77 1.44 -8.72
CA LEU A 72 -17.93 0.70 -8.26
C LEU A 72 -18.49 1.34 -6.98
N GLY A 73 -19.35 2.35 -7.13
CA GLY A 73 -19.97 3.07 -6.02
C GLY A 73 -19.06 4.15 -5.41
N SER A 74 -19.62 4.91 -4.47
CA SER A 74 -18.86 5.89 -3.68
C SER A 74 -18.25 5.19 -2.47
N PRO A 75 -16.93 5.31 -2.22
CA PRO A 75 -16.31 4.67 -1.07
C PRO A 75 -16.98 5.13 0.22
N ARG A 76 -17.24 4.20 1.14
CA ARG A 76 -17.75 4.56 2.48
C ARG A 76 -16.66 5.08 3.40
N SER A 77 -15.42 4.72 3.11
CA SER A 77 -14.23 5.06 3.87
C SER A 77 -12.98 4.84 3.02
N ILE A 78 -12.09 5.83 3.05
CA ILE A 78 -10.69 5.81 2.57
C ILE A 78 -9.73 5.93 3.77
N ASN A 79 -10.12 5.35 4.90
CA ASN A 79 -9.33 5.30 6.11
C ASN A 79 -8.37 4.10 6.05
N PRO A 80 -7.04 4.31 6.12
CA PRO A 80 -6.07 3.22 5.99
C PRO A 80 -6.13 2.20 7.14
N ILE A 81 -6.75 2.54 8.27
CA ILE A 81 -6.97 1.63 9.41
C ILE A 81 -8.33 0.95 9.34
N PHE A 82 -9.37 1.67 8.91
CA PHE A 82 -10.74 1.16 8.78
C PHE A 82 -11.26 1.34 7.34
N PRO A 83 -10.67 0.64 6.36
CA PRO A 83 -11.04 0.80 4.96
C PRO A 83 -12.47 0.35 4.69
N SER A 84 -13.10 0.88 3.64
CA SER A 84 -14.39 0.37 3.17
C SER A 84 -14.26 -1.09 2.74
N SER A 85 -14.96 -1.99 3.44
CA SER A 85 -14.96 -3.43 3.16
C SER A 85 -16.16 -3.86 2.31
N TRP A 86 -16.19 -5.16 1.97
CA TRP A 86 -17.34 -5.78 1.30
C TRP A 86 -18.67 -5.41 2.00
N PRO A 87 -19.73 -5.03 1.25
CA PRO A 87 -19.88 -5.14 -0.21
C PRO A 87 -19.33 -3.97 -1.04
N ASP A 88 -18.63 -3.00 -0.46
CA ASP A 88 -18.20 -1.77 -1.14
C ASP A 88 -16.67 -1.63 -1.14
N PRO A 89 -15.97 -2.34 -2.03
CA PRO A 89 -14.51 -2.39 -2.06
C PRO A 89 -13.85 -1.13 -2.65
N SER A 90 -14.64 -0.13 -3.09
CA SER A 90 -14.13 1.07 -3.76
C SER A 90 -13.14 1.87 -2.91
N GLY A 91 -13.18 1.74 -1.58
CA GLY A 91 -12.17 2.32 -0.69
C GLY A 91 -10.77 1.75 -0.91
N TYR A 92 -10.64 0.44 -1.15
CA TYR A 92 -9.34 -0.20 -1.40
C TYR A 92 -8.72 0.27 -2.71
N GLU A 93 -9.52 0.46 -3.76
CA GLU A 93 -9.03 0.96 -5.04
C GLU A 93 -8.34 2.33 -4.90
N ILE A 94 -8.84 3.22 -4.02
CA ILE A 94 -8.19 4.50 -3.73
C ILE A 94 -6.99 4.31 -2.80
N LEU A 95 -7.13 3.49 -1.76
CA LEU A 95 -6.08 3.26 -0.78
C LEU A 95 -4.84 2.66 -1.43
N ASP A 96 -4.96 1.73 -2.37
CA ASP A 96 -3.81 1.14 -3.09
C ASP A 96 -2.99 2.19 -3.86
N ILE A 97 -3.64 3.29 -4.28
CA ILE A 97 -2.99 4.41 -4.98
C ILE A 97 -2.25 5.32 -4.00
N LEU A 98 -2.78 5.50 -2.79
CA LEU A 98 -2.26 6.43 -1.77
C LEU A 98 -1.27 5.74 -0.79
N TYR A 99 -1.49 4.47 -0.50
CA TYR A 99 -0.80 3.67 0.51
C TYR A 99 -0.41 2.31 -0.10
N PRO A 100 0.58 2.27 -1.01
CA PRO A 100 1.03 1.03 -1.61
C PRO A 100 1.36 -0.01 -0.53
N SER A 101 0.91 -1.24 -0.73
CA SER A 101 1.20 -2.37 0.15
C SER A 101 2.70 -2.58 0.37
N PRO A 102 3.16 -3.14 1.51
CA PRO A 102 4.57 -3.50 1.69
C PRO A 102 5.10 -4.41 0.57
N ILE A 103 4.25 -5.30 0.09
CA ILE A 103 4.54 -6.31 -0.93
C ILE A 103 3.42 -6.26 -1.96
N LEU A 104 3.76 -6.33 -3.26
CA LEU A 104 2.77 -6.37 -4.31
C LEU A 104 2.31 -7.81 -4.54
N ILE A 105 1.00 -8.04 -4.50
CA ILE A 105 0.38 -9.23 -5.09
C ILE A 105 0.02 -8.87 -6.51
N HIS A 106 0.74 -9.45 -7.48
CA HIS A 106 0.56 -9.12 -8.88
C HIS A 106 -0.90 -9.42 -9.30
N PRO A 107 -1.67 -8.41 -9.73
CA PRO A 107 -3.12 -8.55 -9.83
C PRO A 107 -3.55 -9.61 -10.86
N LEU A 108 -2.76 -9.81 -11.93
CA LEU A 108 -3.09 -10.79 -12.99
C LEU A 108 -2.62 -12.23 -12.70
N THR A 109 -1.65 -12.40 -11.79
CA THR A 109 -0.98 -13.71 -11.61
C THR A 109 -1.03 -14.22 -10.19
N GLY A 110 -1.42 -13.37 -9.23
CA GLY A 110 -1.31 -13.63 -7.80
C GLY A 110 0.13 -13.72 -7.31
N LYS A 111 1.14 -13.49 -8.17
CA LYS A 111 2.55 -13.65 -7.82
C LYS A 111 2.97 -12.57 -6.84
N ILE A 112 3.64 -12.99 -5.78
CA ILE A 112 4.27 -12.10 -4.81
C ILE A 112 5.47 -11.44 -5.46
N THR A 113 5.47 -10.11 -5.46
CA THR A 113 6.46 -9.31 -6.18
C THR A 113 7.02 -8.22 -5.27
N PRO A 114 8.36 -7.99 -5.32
CA PRO A 114 8.99 -6.86 -4.65
C PRO A 114 8.27 -5.53 -4.90
N TRP A 115 8.09 -4.73 -3.86
CA TRP A 115 7.41 -3.43 -3.91
C TRP A 115 8.10 -2.42 -2.98
N ILE A 116 7.43 -1.89 -1.95
CA ILE A 116 8.09 -1.14 -0.86
C ILE A 116 9.21 -1.98 -0.24
N VAL A 117 8.91 -3.25 0.04
CA VAL A 117 9.90 -4.25 0.42
C VAL A 117 10.44 -4.86 -0.86
N LYS A 118 11.72 -4.58 -1.14
CA LYS A 118 12.40 -5.09 -2.33
C LYS A 118 12.91 -6.53 -2.16
N GLU A 119 13.18 -6.93 -0.92
CA GLU A 119 13.72 -8.25 -0.61
C GLU A 119 13.24 -8.68 0.78
N TRP A 120 12.97 -9.98 0.92
CA TRP A 120 12.68 -10.59 2.21
C TRP A 120 13.43 -11.92 2.36
N GLN A 121 13.85 -12.22 3.58
CA GLN A 121 14.51 -13.47 3.93
C GLN A 121 13.81 -14.15 5.09
N PHE A 122 13.37 -15.39 4.87
CA PHE A 122 12.84 -16.26 5.92
C PHE A 122 13.98 -16.96 6.67
N SER A 123 13.85 -17.02 7.98
CA SER A 123 14.71 -17.81 8.85
C SER A 123 13.91 -18.28 10.06
N ASN A 124 14.47 -19.21 10.82
CA ASN A 124 13.83 -19.71 12.03
C ASN A 124 14.48 -19.10 13.27
N TYR A 125 13.69 -18.89 14.31
CA TYR A 125 14.18 -18.59 15.65
C TYR A 125 13.43 -19.44 16.68
N THR A 126 14.05 -19.60 17.85
CA THR A 126 13.44 -20.26 19.01
C THR A 126 13.49 -19.30 20.17
N GLU A 127 12.41 -19.24 20.94
CA GLU A 127 12.39 -18.46 22.17
C GLU A 127 13.05 -19.26 23.30
N GLN A 128 13.64 -18.57 24.27
CA GLN A 128 14.14 -19.26 25.47
C GLN A 128 13.01 -19.97 26.23
N THR A 129 11.79 -19.45 26.16
CA THR A 129 10.61 -19.93 26.87
C THR A 129 9.80 -20.97 26.09
N SER A 130 10.05 -21.13 24.79
CA SER A 130 9.32 -22.09 23.93
C SER A 130 10.26 -22.78 22.93
N PRO A 131 10.43 -24.11 23.00
CA PRO A 131 11.31 -24.85 22.11
C PRO A 131 10.75 -25.01 20.69
N THR A 132 9.53 -24.53 20.41
CA THR A 132 8.92 -24.62 19.09
C THR A 132 9.54 -23.59 18.14
N PRO A 133 10.09 -24.01 16.98
CA PRO A 133 10.58 -23.08 15.98
C PRO A 133 9.49 -22.13 15.49
N LYS A 134 9.83 -20.85 15.41
CA LYS A 134 8.99 -19.77 14.87
C LYS A 134 9.71 -19.08 13.72
N THR A 135 8.97 -18.31 12.93
CA THR A 135 9.51 -17.63 11.76
C THR A 135 10.00 -16.23 12.09
N LYS A 136 11.23 -15.91 11.66
CA LYS A 136 11.75 -14.55 11.53
C LYS A 136 11.80 -14.17 10.05
N ILE A 137 11.32 -12.99 9.71
CA ILE A 137 11.40 -12.43 8.36
C ILE A 137 12.26 -11.16 8.41
N THR A 138 13.35 -11.14 7.67
CA THR A 138 14.14 -9.91 7.47
C THR A 138 13.64 -9.22 6.22
N LEU A 139 13.11 -8.00 6.36
CA LEU A 139 12.61 -7.17 5.26
C LEU A 139 13.66 -6.10 4.94
N ARG A 140 13.99 -5.95 3.66
CA ARG A 140 14.80 -4.84 3.15
C ARG A 140 13.91 -3.93 2.32
N LEU A 141 13.77 -2.69 2.77
CA LEU A 141 12.97 -1.68 2.11
C LEU A 141 13.79 -1.02 1.00
N ARG A 142 13.09 -0.45 0.03
CA ARG A 142 13.67 0.47 -0.93
C ARG A 142 14.05 1.79 -0.26
N LYS A 143 15.02 2.50 -0.84
CA LYS A 143 15.54 3.76 -0.30
C LYS A 143 14.97 5.02 -0.97
N ASP A 144 14.26 4.83 -2.07
CA ASP A 144 13.76 5.87 -2.99
C ASP A 144 12.24 6.12 -2.85
N ILE A 145 11.62 5.65 -1.77
CA ILE A 145 10.19 5.82 -1.52
C ILE A 145 9.91 7.24 -1.03
N GLY A 146 9.54 8.14 -1.94
CA GLY A 146 9.28 9.54 -1.60
C GLY A 146 7.90 9.79 -1.00
N LEU A 147 7.91 10.30 0.24
CA LEU A 147 6.72 10.78 0.95
C LEU A 147 6.37 12.20 0.49
N VAL A 148 5.09 12.42 0.16
CA VAL A 148 4.58 13.74 -0.17
C VAL A 148 3.39 14.17 0.70
N SER A 149 3.27 15.48 0.90
CA SER A 149 2.13 16.07 1.57
C SER A 149 0.86 16.03 0.69
N PRO A 150 -0.33 15.83 1.28
CA PRO A 150 -1.59 15.99 0.56
C PRO A 150 -1.78 17.43 0.07
N ALA A 151 -2.72 17.62 -0.87
CA ALA A 151 -3.07 18.86 -1.55
C ALA A 151 -1.98 19.45 -2.48
N THR A 152 -0.73 19.50 -2.02
CA THR A 152 0.37 20.18 -2.73
C THR A 152 1.37 19.23 -3.38
N GLY A 153 1.47 17.98 -2.92
CA GLY A 153 2.50 17.05 -3.39
C GLY A 153 3.92 17.45 -3.05
N THR A 154 4.11 18.30 -2.03
CA THR A 154 5.43 18.72 -1.57
C THR A 154 6.18 17.53 -1.01
N PHE A 155 7.41 17.31 -1.48
CA PHE A 155 8.29 16.29 -0.94
C PHE A 155 8.64 16.59 0.52
N LEU A 156 8.53 15.58 1.38
CA LEU A 156 8.85 15.70 2.79
C LEU A 156 10.18 15.01 3.12
N ARG A 157 10.24 13.71 2.83
CA ARG A 157 11.39 12.84 3.13
C ARG A 157 11.21 11.47 2.46
N PHE A 158 12.20 10.60 2.61
CA PHE A 158 12.04 9.19 2.26
C PHE A 158 11.35 8.42 3.39
N TYR A 159 10.51 7.47 3.00
CA TYR A 159 9.89 6.48 3.88
C TYR A 159 10.92 5.44 4.32
N ASN A 160 10.86 4.99 5.57
CA ASN A 160 11.90 4.14 6.15
C ASN A 160 11.35 3.04 7.09
N ALA A 161 12.24 2.21 7.64
CA ALA A 161 11.86 1.08 8.50
C ALA A 161 11.07 1.49 9.75
N THR A 162 11.32 2.70 10.28
CA THR A 162 10.60 3.21 11.46
C THR A 162 9.15 3.57 11.15
N ASP A 163 8.86 3.94 9.90
CA ASP A 163 7.49 4.17 9.43
C ASP A 163 6.73 2.85 9.28
N LEU A 164 7.37 1.83 8.71
CA LEU A 164 6.75 0.51 8.54
C LEU A 164 6.48 -0.15 9.90
N GLU A 165 7.43 -0.07 10.84
CA GLU A 165 7.22 -0.53 12.21
C GLU A 165 6.04 0.19 12.88
N PHE A 166 5.98 1.52 12.78
CA PHE A 166 4.86 2.28 13.32
C PHE A 166 3.53 1.83 12.72
N SER A 167 3.49 1.62 11.40
CA SER A 167 2.29 1.17 10.69
C SER A 167 1.79 -0.17 11.22
N ILE A 168 2.72 -1.11 11.45
CA ILE A 168 2.43 -2.43 12.01
C ILE A 168 1.77 -2.30 13.37
N TRP A 169 2.42 -1.60 14.30
CA TRP A 169 1.93 -1.53 15.68
C TRP A 169 0.71 -0.63 15.84
N TYR A 170 0.60 0.42 15.03
CA TYR A 170 -0.58 1.26 15.01
C TYR A 170 -1.81 0.47 14.54
N LEU A 171 -1.71 -0.30 13.45
CA LEU A 171 -2.78 -1.20 13.03
C LEU A 171 -3.03 -2.31 14.08
N TYR A 172 -1.98 -2.87 14.68
CA TYR A 172 -2.10 -3.93 15.69
C TYR A 172 -3.00 -3.53 16.86
N ALA A 173 -3.05 -2.24 17.20
CA ALA A 173 -3.90 -1.74 18.28
C ALA A 173 -5.41 -1.79 17.97
N PHE A 174 -5.84 -2.08 16.74
CA PHE A 174 -7.24 -2.08 16.31
C PHE A 174 -7.65 -3.44 15.75
N SER A 175 -7.87 -4.40 16.66
CA SER A 175 -8.25 -5.78 16.31
C SER A 175 -9.62 -5.93 15.65
N ASP A 176 -10.43 -4.87 15.68
CA ASP A 176 -11.70 -4.73 14.97
C ASP A 176 -11.54 -4.27 13.51
N SER A 177 -10.34 -3.91 13.08
CA SER A 177 -10.05 -3.63 11.68
C SER A 177 -10.07 -4.90 10.82
N TRP A 178 -10.66 -4.80 9.63
CA TRP A 178 -10.69 -5.90 8.66
C TRP A 178 -9.30 -6.37 8.24
N ILE A 179 -8.34 -5.44 8.15
CA ILE A 179 -6.96 -5.72 7.73
C ILE A 179 -6.04 -6.09 8.89
N TRP A 180 -6.57 -6.25 10.11
CA TRP A 180 -5.77 -6.61 11.29
C TRP A 180 -5.02 -7.94 11.13
N ASN A 181 -5.52 -8.82 10.24
CA ASN A 181 -4.84 -10.05 9.87
C ASN A 181 -3.45 -9.84 9.28
N ALA A 182 -3.16 -8.66 8.71
CA ALA A 182 -1.84 -8.30 8.20
C ALA A 182 -0.76 -8.28 9.29
N VAL A 183 -1.15 -8.02 10.54
CA VAL A 183 -0.20 -7.77 11.64
C VAL A 183 -0.38 -8.68 12.86
N ARG A 184 -1.52 -9.35 13.01
CA ARG A 184 -1.88 -10.11 14.23
C ARG A 184 -0.86 -11.17 14.66
N ASP A 185 -0.17 -11.78 13.68
CA ASP A 185 0.78 -12.87 13.90
C ASP A 185 2.21 -12.34 14.20
N ILE A 186 2.42 -11.02 14.11
CA ILE A 186 3.69 -10.39 14.46
C ILE A 186 3.77 -10.30 15.98
N ARG A 187 4.83 -10.89 16.54
CA ARG A 187 5.08 -10.96 17.98
C ARG A 187 5.92 -9.79 18.45
N TYR A 188 7.01 -9.49 17.78
CA TYR A 188 7.79 -8.27 18.00
C TYR A 188 8.55 -7.88 16.72
N THR A 189 9.06 -6.66 16.68
CA THR A 189 9.87 -6.12 15.58
C THR A 189 11.27 -5.77 16.06
N LYS A 190 12.21 -5.71 15.12
CA LYS A 190 13.54 -5.15 15.39
C LYS A 190 14.00 -4.35 14.19
N ILE A 191 14.17 -3.05 14.39
CA ILE A 191 14.82 -2.18 13.41
C ILE A 191 16.33 -2.45 13.46
N ILE A 192 16.89 -2.90 12.33
CA ILE A 192 18.34 -3.18 12.20
C ILE A 192 19.08 -1.92 11.76
N ASP A 193 18.51 -1.22 10.78
CA ASP A 193 18.98 0.05 10.26
C ASP A 193 17.80 0.82 9.63
N GLU A 194 18.08 1.96 9.01
CA GLU A 194 17.07 2.84 8.41
C GLU A 194 16.16 2.14 7.38
N TYR A 195 16.62 1.08 6.70
CA TYR A 195 15.86 0.40 5.65
C TYR A 195 15.76 -1.12 5.85
N THR A 196 16.07 -1.61 7.05
CA THR A 196 16.01 -3.04 7.37
C THR A 196 15.19 -3.28 8.64
N LEU A 197 14.11 -4.05 8.51
CA LEU A 197 13.19 -4.39 9.60
C LEU A 197 13.11 -5.92 9.73
N GLU A 198 13.33 -6.46 10.92
CA GLU A 198 13.04 -7.85 11.23
C GLU A 198 11.67 -7.98 11.88
N LEU A 199 10.86 -8.90 11.36
CA LEU A 199 9.59 -9.34 11.94
C LEU A 199 9.78 -10.69 12.61
N TYR A 200 9.39 -10.81 13.86
CA TYR A 200 9.39 -12.07 14.59
C TYR A 200 7.95 -12.52 14.78
N LEU A 201 7.57 -13.63 14.13
CA LEU A 201 6.20 -14.13 14.15
C LEU A 201 5.95 -15.05 15.33
N ASP A 202 4.71 -15.12 15.80
CA ASP A 202 4.31 -15.97 16.93
C ASP A 202 4.21 -17.47 16.59
N LYS A 203 4.27 -17.79 15.29
CA LYS A 203 4.13 -19.14 14.73
C LYS A 203 5.17 -19.43 13.65
N TYR A 204 5.22 -20.70 13.24
CA TYR A 204 5.88 -21.09 12.01
C TYR A 204 5.00 -20.67 10.82
N ALA A 205 5.48 -19.71 10.04
CA ALA A 205 4.82 -19.19 8.85
C ALA A 205 5.77 -19.23 7.64
N GLY A 206 5.18 -19.51 6.48
CA GLY A 206 5.87 -19.41 5.19
C GLY A 206 5.32 -18.25 4.36
N ILE A 207 5.36 -18.44 3.04
CA ILE A 207 4.95 -17.43 2.05
C ILE A 207 3.52 -16.88 2.27
N GLN A 208 2.63 -17.66 2.90
CA GLN A 208 1.24 -17.27 3.15
C GLN A 208 1.11 -16.01 4.02
N PHE A 209 2.07 -15.77 4.92
CA PHE A 209 2.07 -14.54 5.72
C PHE A 209 2.20 -13.29 4.84
N LEU A 210 2.95 -13.37 3.74
CA LEU A 210 3.17 -12.22 2.86
C LEU A 210 1.89 -11.77 2.13
N TYR A 211 0.96 -12.68 1.85
CA TYR A 211 -0.36 -12.32 1.29
C TYR A 211 -1.17 -11.47 2.27
N SER A 212 -1.20 -11.86 3.56
CA SER A 212 -1.86 -11.04 4.58
C SER A 212 -1.10 -9.75 4.83
N PHE A 213 0.24 -9.78 4.86
CA PHE A 213 1.07 -8.60 5.07
C PHE A 213 0.92 -7.56 3.93
N ALA A 214 0.56 -8.01 2.72
CA ALA A 214 0.25 -7.13 1.61
C ALA A 214 -1.05 -6.31 1.80
N GLU A 215 -1.91 -6.63 2.77
CA GLU A 215 -3.10 -5.82 3.09
C GLU A 215 -2.78 -4.61 3.98
N LEU A 216 -1.56 -4.50 4.51
CA LEU A 216 -1.15 -3.37 5.35
C LEU A 216 -1.09 -2.08 4.52
N ASN A 217 -1.75 -1.02 4.99
CA ASN A 217 -1.60 0.34 4.47
C ASN A 217 -0.49 1.07 5.26
N PRO A 218 0.69 1.33 4.66
CA PRO A 218 1.81 1.91 5.40
C PRO A 218 1.59 3.41 5.66
N LEU A 219 1.85 3.83 6.90
CA LEU A 219 1.67 5.18 7.40
C LEU A 219 3.02 5.87 7.70
N PRO A 220 3.15 7.18 7.43
CA PRO A 220 4.33 7.95 7.79
C PRO A 220 4.28 8.34 9.27
N LYS A 221 5.18 7.76 10.07
CA LYS A 221 5.16 7.78 11.53
C LYS A 221 5.06 9.20 12.11
N SER A 222 6.00 10.07 11.76
CA SER A 222 6.14 11.38 12.41
C SER A 222 4.94 12.27 12.12
N GLU A 223 4.51 12.28 10.87
CA GLU A 223 3.39 13.06 10.35
C GLU A 223 2.07 12.55 10.95
N THR A 224 1.86 11.23 10.98
CA THR A 224 0.67 10.62 11.59
C THR A 224 0.61 10.88 13.11
N ILE A 225 1.70 10.66 13.86
CA ILE A 225 1.72 10.96 15.31
C ILE A 225 1.41 12.43 15.56
N GLN A 226 2.04 13.33 14.81
CA GLN A 226 1.83 14.77 14.98
C GLN A 226 0.37 15.16 14.73
N ALA A 227 -0.25 14.69 13.64
CA ALA A 227 -1.62 15.02 13.32
C ALA A 227 -2.60 14.44 14.36
N LEU A 228 -2.46 13.16 14.68
CA LEU A 228 -3.39 12.44 15.55
C LEU A 228 -3.28 12.86 17.02
N SER A 229 -2.10 13.26 17.50
CA SER A 229 -1.95 13.83 18.85
C SER A 229 -2.55 15.23 18.98
N ASN A 230 -2.69 15.96 17.88
CA ASN A 230 -3.20 17.34 17.87
C ASN A 230 -4.61 17.45 17.25
N ALA A 231 -5.35 16.34 17.14
CA ALA A 231 -6.67 16.32 16.57
C ALA A 231 -7.61 17.34 17.27
N PRO A 232 -8.33 18.21 16.52
CA PRO A 232 -9.00 19.38 17.10
C PRO A 232 -10.07 19.10 18.15
N LEU A 233 -10.84 18.02 17.99
CA LEU A 233 -11.92 17.69 18.93
C LEU A 233 -11.41 16.84 20.09
N THR A 234 -10.63 15.80 19.79
CA THR A 234 -10.10 14.86 20.78
C THR A 234 -8.82 14.22 20.25
N PRO A 235 -7.69 14.31 20.99
CA PRO A 235 -6.46 13.60 20.63
C PRO A 235 -6.69 12.10 20.48
N LEU A 236 -6.15 11.53 19.41
CA LEU A 236 -6.27 10.10 19.08
C LEU A 236 -5.03 9.31 19.48
N ILE A 237 -3.87 9.96 19.61
CA ILE A 237 -2.63 9.37 20.12
C ILE A 237 -2.14 10.14 21.34
N GLY A 238 -1.86 9.41 22.42
CA GLY A 238 -1.30 9.94 23.66
C GLY A 238 0.15 9.48 23.87
N ARG A 239 0.87 10.22 24.72
CA ARG A 239 2.17 9.82 25.27
C ARG A 239 2.03 9.63 26.78
N LYS A 240 2.60 8.55 27.30
CA LYS A 240 2.57 8.23 28.73
C LYS A 240 3.92 7.71 29.18
N THR A 241 4.25 7.93 30.45
CA THR A 241 5.41 7.35 31.11
C THR A 241 4.94 6.54 32.30
N VAL A 242 5.44 5.31 32.42
CA VAL A 242 5.12 4.41 33.53
C VAL A 242 6.41 3.87 34.13
N SER A 243 6.38 3.61 35.43
CA SER A 243 7.48 2.97 36.16
C SER A 243 6.97 1.74 36.89
N PHE A 244 7.75 0.66 36.88
CA PHE A 244 7.42 -0.60 37.53
C PHE A 244 8.68 -1.33 38.01
N ASP A 245 8.52 -2.12 39.06
CA ASP A 245 9.60 -2.97 39.55
C ASP A 245 9.59 -4.30 38.79
N TRP A 246 10.72 -4.64 38.18
CA TRP A 246 10.89 -5.84 37.37
C TRP A 246 11.79 -6.84 38.10
N PHE A 247 11.27 -8.05 38.28
CA PHE A 247 11.90 -9.13 39.06
C PHE A 247 12.52 -10.24 38.19
N GLY A 248 12.60 -10.04 36.87
CA GLY A 248 13.00 -11.08 35.92
C GLY A 248 11.83 -11.60 35.08
N GLY A 249 12.12 -12.10 33.88
CA GLY A 249 11.13 -12.69 32.96
C GLY A 249 10.25 -11.68 32.20
N GLU A 250 9.19 -12.17 31.57
CA GLU A 250 8.22 -11.34 30.85
C GLU A 250 7.23 -10.68 31.82
N LEU A 251 6.83 -9.43 31.55
CA LEU A 251 5.87 -8.70 32.38
C LEU A 251 4.92 -7.85 31.53
N GLN A 252 3.61 -8.02 31.76
CA GLN A 252 2.62 -7.05 31.29
C GLN A 252 2.64 -5.83 32.22
N PHE A 253 3.22 -4.73 31.75
CA PHE A 253 3.46 -3.55 32.61
C PHE A 253 2.41 -2.45 32.46
N THR A 254 1.50 -2.60 31.50
CA THR A 254 0.40 -1.65 31.25
C THR A 254 -0.82 -2.36 30.65
N THR A 255 -1.97 -1.70 30.70
CA THR A 255 -3.18 -2.08 29.96
C THR A 255 -3.30 -1.36 28.61
N ASP A 256 -2.46 -0.36 28.36
CA ASP A 256 -2.48 0.40 27.12
C ASP A 256 -1.98 -0.45 25.95
N LYS A 257 -2.44 -0.15 24.73
CA LYS A 257 -1.94 -0.75 23.49
C LYS A 257 -0.75 0.06 23.00
N ILE A 258 0.47 -0.42 23.21
CA ILE A 258 1.67 0.36 22.87
C ILE A 258 1.86 0.33 21.36
N ILE A 259 2.03 1.51 20.78
CA ILE A 259 2.31 1.64 19.34
C ILE A 259 3.79 1.93 19.08
N GLN A 260 4.48 2.54 20.06
CA GLN A 260 5.91 2.80 19.98
C GLN A 260 6.51 3.18 21.33
N VAL A 261 7.66 2.61 21.68
CA VAL A 261 8.49 3.12 22.78
C VAL A 261 9.27 4.35 22.34
N VAL A 262 9.27 5.38 23.18
CA VAL A 262 10.01 6.63 22.96
C VAL A 262 11.38 6.57 23.63
N GLU A 263 11.41 6.09 24.86
CA GLU A 263 12.61 5.98 25.70
C GLU A 263 12.31 5.04 26.86
N ALA A 264 13.37 4.40 27.38
CA ALA A 264 13.27 3.54 28.54
C ALA A 264 14.53 3.62 29.40
N PHE A 265 14.37 3.40 30.70
CA PHE A 265 15.43 3.44 31.69
C PHE A 265 15.31 2.25 32.65
N ALA A 266 16.44 1.65 33.02
CA ALA A 266 16.56 0.72 34.14
C ALA A 266 17.42 1.38 35.23
N ASP A 267 16.85 1.64 36.40
CA ASP A 267 17.49 2.38 37.51
C ASP A 267 18.17 3.68 37.04
N ASN A 268 17.44 4.46 36.24
CA ASN A 268 17.89 5.71 35.60
C ASN A 268 19.01 5.55 34.55
N LYS A 269 19.39 4.33 34.17
CA LYS A 269 20.31 4.09 33.05
C LYS A 269 19.50 3.85 31.77
N PRO A 270 19.80 4.53 30.67
CA PRO A 270 19.06 4.34 29.43
C PRO A 270 19.19 2.91 28.93
N ILE A 271 18.07 2.33 28.50
CA ILE A 271 17.98 1.03 27.83
C ILE A 271 17.21 1.20 26.53
N GLN A 272 17.51 0.37 25.53
CA GLN A 272 16.97 0.49 24.18
C GLN A 272 16.15 -0.74 23.77
N GLU A 273 14.97 -0.49 23.19
CA GLU A 273 14.16 -1.53 22.56
C GLU A 273 14.88 -2.17 21.37
N GLY A 274 14.80 -3.49 21.23
CA GLY A 274 15.52 -4.29 20.24
C GLY A 274 16.98 -4.62 20.61
N ILE A 275 17.50 -4.04 21.70
CA ILE A 275 18.83 -4.33 22.26
C ILE A 275 18.71 -4.94 23.66
N ASN A 276 18.19 -4.16 24.60
CA ASN A 276 18.11 -4.55 26.01
C ASN A 276 16.81 -5.27 26.34
N PHE A 277 15.73 -4.89 25.67
CA PHE A 277 14.40 -5.47 25.82
C PHE A 277 13.62 -5.36 24.50
N THR A 278 12.48 -6.02 24.40
CA THR A 278 11.47 -5.76 23.38
C THR A 278 10.11 -5.62 24.04
N ILE A 279 9.20 -4.84 23.46
CA ILE A 279 7.78 -5.04 23.72
C ILE A 279 7.30 -6.11 22.74
N ARG A 280 6.50 -7.06 23.25
CA ARG A 280 5.85 -8.06 22.40
C ARG A 280 4.34 -7.98 22.48
N GLY A 281 3.72 -8.33 21.37
CA GLY A 281 2.33 -8.73 21.27
C GLY A 281 2.22 -10.25 21.22
N GLY A 282 1.13 -10.69 20.60
CA GLY A 282 0.86 -12.09 20.33
C GLY A 282 -0.62 -12.43 20.48
N THR A 283 -1.01 -13.53 19.86
CA THR A 283 -2.36 -14.09 19.94
C THR A 283 -2.74 -14.57 21.36
N ASP A 284 -1.80 -14.62 22.30
CA ASP A 284 -2.05 -14.89 23.72
C ASP A 284 -2.57 -13.66 24.47
N VAL A 285 -2.14 -12.46 24.09
CA VAL A 285 -2.41 -11.21 24.81
C VAL A 285 -3.31 -10.26 24.03
N TYR A 286 -3.39 -10.40 22.70
CA TYR A 286 -4.13 -9.51 21.80
C TYR A 286 -3.79 -8.01 22.00
N CYS A 287 -2.59 -7.74 22.53
CA CYS A 287 -2.12 -6.42 22.87
C CYS A 287 -0.59 -6.36 22.83
N HIS A 288 -0.02 -5.31 22.25
CA HIS A 288 1.41 -5.05 22.24
C HIS A 288 1.78 -4.28 23.52
N ASN A 289 2.09 -4.99 24.61
CA ASN A 289 2.37 -4.37 25.93
C ASN A 289 3.13 -5.27 26.92
N ILE A 290 3.72 -6.36 26.45
CA ILE A 290 4.51 -7.27 27.28
C ILE A 290 5.98 -6.90 27.17
N PHE A 291 6.59 -6.48 28.27
CA PHE A 291 8.03 -6.28 28.36
C PHE A 291 8.73 -7.63 28.38
N VAL A 292 9.70 -7.81 27.49
CA VAL A 292 10.52 -9.03 27.40
C VAL A 292 11.99 -8.64 27.45
N PRO A 293 12.77 -9.17 28.40
CA PRO A 293 14.19 -8.90 28.50
C PRO A 293 14.95 -9.56 27.33
N MET A 294 15.96 -8.87 26.80
CA MET A 294 16.86 -9.42 25.78
C MET A 294 18.29 -9.51 26.31
N ASP A 295 18.95 -8.37 26.49
CA ASP A 295 20.29 -8.27 27.08
C ASP A 295 20.36 -7.15 28.12
N ILE A 296 20.09 -7.57 29.36
CA ILE A 296 20.25 -6.77 30.58
C ILE A 296 21.17 -7.51 31.55
N SER A 297 22.08 -8.30 30.99
CA SER A 297 23.07 -9.05 31.73
C SER A 297 24.01 -8.08 32.47
N GLY A 298 24.21 -8.30 33.76
CA GLY A 298 25.04 -7.43 34.62
C GLY A 298 24.27 -6.39 35.44
N MET A 299 22.94 -6.39 35.42
CA MET A 299 22.11 -5.61 36.33
C MET A 299 21.60 -6.49 37.48
N GLU A 300 21.60 -5.97 38.72
CA GLU A 300 21.11 -6.69 39.90
C GLU A 300 19.59 -6.50 40.05
N LEU A 301 18.84 -7.61 40.14
CA LEU A 301 17.39 -7.58 40.33
C LEU A 301 17.02 -7.28 41.79
N PRO A 302 15.88 -6.62 42.05
CA PRO A 302 14.92 -6.08 41.09
C PRO A 302 15.39 -4.76 40.47
N LEU A 303 14.95 -4.47 39.24
CA LEU A 303 15.21 -3.19 38.57
C LEU A 303 13.96 -2.33 38.53
N ASN A 304 14.11 -1.02 38.76
CA ASN A 304 13.06 -0.08 38.45
C ASN A 304 13.12 0.28 36.96
N ILE A 305 12.13 -0.18 36.21
CA ILE A 305 12.02 0.10 34.78
C ILE A 305 11.07 1.27 34.60
N THR A 306 11.51 2.30 33.88
CA THR A 306 10.68 3.43 33.45
C THR A 306 10.59 3.45 31.94
N ILE A 307 9.39 3.42 31.36
CA ILE A 307 9.16 3.42 29.92
C ILE A 307 8.22 4.56 29.55
N SER A 308 8.64 5.39 28.60
CA SER A 308 7.79 6.36 27.92
C SER A 308 7.38 5.80 26.57
N TYR A 309 6.09 5.85 26.24
CA TYR A 309 5.55 5.28 25.00
C TYR A 309 4.37 6.06 24.45
N TYR A 310 4.11 5.88 23.15
CA TYR A 310 2.87 6.27 22.49
C TYR A 310 1.83 5.15 22.56
N TYR A 311 0.56 5.53 22.66
CA TYR A 311 -0.59 4.62 22.66
C TYR A 311 -1.81 5.31 22.02
N PRO A 312 -2.76 4.57 21.42
CA PRO A 312 -3.99 5.16 20.93
C PRO A 312 -4.92 5.44 22.10
N ILE A 313 -5.45 6.66 22.16
CA ILE A 313 -6.45 7.09 23.14
C ILE A 313 -7.83 6.57 22.74
N SER A 314 -8.14 6.64 21.44
CA SER A 314 -9.38 6.15 20.83
C SER A 314 -9.13 5.72 19.39
N PRO A 315 -10.02 4.90 18.81
CA PRO A 315 -9.91 4.52 17.40
C PRO A 315 -9.97 5.72 16.46
N PRO A 316 -9.17 5.76 15.39
CA PRO A 316 -9.15 6.85 14.42
C PRO A 316 -10.29 6.73 13.39
N TYR A 317 -11.54 6.66 13.85
CA TYR A 317 -12.71 6.49 12.98
C TYR A 317 -12.96 7.66 12.02
N GLY A 318 -13.82 7.41 11.04
CA GLY A 318 -14.25 8.37 10.04
C GLY A 318 -13.83 8.01 8.62
N TYR A 319 -14.23 8.87 7.67
CA TYR A 319 -14.06 8.66 6.24
C TYR A 319 -12.58 8.62 5.82
N TYR A 320 -11.74 9.43 6.45
CA TYR A 320 -10.27 9.31 6.42
C TYR A 320 -9.76 9.32 7.87
N LEU A 321 -8.47 9.07 8.04
CA LEU A 321 -7.85 8.83 9.34
C LEU A 321 -8.15 9.96 10.35
N GLY A 322 -8.96 9.67 11.37
CA GLY A 322 -9.29 10.62 12.43
C GLY A 322 -10.24 11.76 12.04
N SER A 323 -11.00 11.64 10.94
CA SER A 323 -11.94 12.68 10.54
C SER A 323 -13.05 12.93 11.58
N GLU A 324 -13.47 11.89 12.32
CA GLU A 324 -14.42 12.05 13.43
C GLU A 324 -13.85 12.81 14.63
N ALA A 325 -12.52 12.92 14.73
CA ALA A 325 -11.84 13.76 15.71
C ALA A 325 -11.59 15.21 15.21
N GLY A 326 -12.18 15.57 14.07
CA GLY A 326 -12.14 16.92 13.50
C GLY A 326 -10.90 17.24 12.66
N LEU A 327 -10.08 16.24 12.34
CA LEU A 327 -8.99 16.41 11.36
C LEU A 327 -9.58 16.54 9.96
N ASN A 328 -8.92 17.34 9.11
CA ASN A 328 -9.20 17.41 7.68
C ASN A 328 -8.28 16.45 6.92
N TRP A 329 -8.67 16.08 5.69
CA TRP A 329 -7.88 15.12 4.91
C TRP A 329 -6.48 15.66 4.57
N GLU A 330 -6.34 16.98 4.40
CA GLU A 330 -5.07 17.67 4.18
C GLU A 330 -4.09 17.53 5.35
N GLU A 331 -4.55 17.12 6.53
CA GLU A 331 -3.74 17.00 7.73
C GLU A 331 -3.26 15.56 7.97
N VAL A 332 -3.81 14.58 7.25
CA VAL A 332 -3.60 13.14 7.57
C VAL A 332 -3.34 12.23 6.39
N THR A 333 -3.68 12.65 5.16
CA THR A 333 -3.55 11.80 3.95
C THR A 333 -2.19 11.91 3.26
N PHE A 334 -1.12 11.95 4.06
CA PHE A 334 0.24 11.84 3.57
C PHE A 334 0.44 10.51 2.86
N THR A 335 1.10 10.51 1.71
CA THR A 335 1.13 9.36 0.79
C THR A 335 2.55 9.09 0.30
N ILE A 336 2.86 7.80 0.22
CA ILE A 336 4.04 7.24 -0.45
C ILE A 336 3.67 6.56 -1.77
N GLY A 337 2.40 6.65 -2.15
CA GLY A 337 1.85 6.03 -3.34
C GLY A 337 2.13 6.81 -4.62
N SER A 338 1.62 6.27 -5.72
CA SER A 338 1.82 6.83 -7.05
C SER A 338 1.11 8.17 -7.23
N HIS A 339 0.07 8.45 -6.43
CA HIS A 339 -0.66 9.70 -6.46
C HIS A 339 -0.95 10.24 -5.06
N TYR A 340 -1.30 11.52 -5.01
CA TYR A 340 -1.76 12.22 -3.82
C TYR A 340 -3.08 12.95 -4.07
N PRO A 341 -3.94 13.10 -3.04
CA PRO A 341 -5.18 13.82 -3.17
C PRO A 341 -4.94 15.33 -3.31
N THR A 342 -5.64 15.95 -4.24
CA THR A 342 -5.71 17.41 -4.41
C THR A 342 -7.05 17.99 -3.95
N ALA A 343 -8.09 17.15 -3.93
CA ALA A 343 -9.36 17.42 -3.27
C ALA A 343 -10.11 16.11 -3.02
N ILE A 344 -10.84 16.05 -1.90
CA ILE A 344 -11.76 14.95 -1.56
C ILE A 344 -13.15 15.55 -1.40
N TYR A 345 -14.07 15.13 -2.27
CA TYR A 345 -15.49 15.49 -2.22
C TYR A 345 -16.33 14.26 -1.86
N ALA A 346 -17.62 14.47 -1.59
CA ALA A 346 -18.54 13.37 -1.28
C ALA A 346 -18.65 12.35 -2.43
N ASP A 347 -18.62 12.81 -3.67
CA ASP A 347 -18.92 11.99 -4.85
C ASP A 347 -17.69 11.61 -5.68
N PHE A 348 -16.56 12.30 -5.49
CA PHE A 348 -15.33 12.06 -6.24
C PHE A 348 -14.08 12.57 -5.52
N ILE A 349 -12.94 12.05 -5.92
CA ILE A 349 -11.62 12.48 -5.45
C ILE A 349 -10.80 12.91 -6.65
N THR A 350 -10.04 14.01 -6.52
CA THR A 350 -9.07 14.41 -7.53
C THR A 350 -7.68 14.07 -7.07
N LEU A 351 -6.93 13.34 -7.89
CA LEU A 351 -5.58 12.89 -7.60
C LEU A 351 -4.59 13.58 -8.54
N ASN A 352 -3.37 13.80 -8.05
CA ASN A 352 -2.25 14.24 -8.87
C ASN A 352 -1.04 13.32 -8.67
N LYS A 353 -0.19 13.23 -9.69
CA LYS A 353 0.98 12.35 -9.72
C LYS A 353 1.96 12.70 -8.60
N ASN A 354 2.35 11.72 -7.79
CA ASN A 354 3.49 11.84 -6.89
C ASN A 354 4.78 11.66 -7.71
N LYS A 355 5.53 12.73 -7.95
CA LYS A 355 6.77 12.69 -8.75
C LYS A 355 7.93 11.92 -8.10
N TYR A 356 7.78 11.54 -6.83
CA TYR A 356 8.79 10.85 -6.03
C TYR A 356 8.40 9.40 -5.72
N PHE A 357 7.41 8.85 -6.43
CA PHE A 357 7.09 7.43 -6.35
C PHE A 357 8.26 6.59 -6.88
N PHE A 358 8.61 5.52 -6.17
CA PHE A 358 9.83 4.72 -6.36
C PHE A 358 9.87 3.91 -7.66
N LEU A 359 8.74 3.73 -8.33
CA LEU A 359 8.78 3.28 -9.71
C LEU A 359 9.04 4.51 -10.57
N GLU A 360 10.22 4.53 -11.19
CA GLU A 360 10.37 5.27 -12.43
C GLU A 360 9.24 4.88 -13.37
N ILE A 361 8.83 5.84 -14.20
CA ILE A 361 7.91 5.66 -15.34
C ILE A 361 8.02 4.21 -15.85
N PRO A 362 7.00 3.33 -15.68
CA PRO A 362 7.07 2.00 -16.27
C PRO A 362 7.38 2.19 -17.74
N PRO A 363 8.33 1.44 -18.29
CA PRO A 363 8.75 1.64 -19.64
C PRO A 363 7.56 1.37 -20.53
N LEU A 364 7.57 2.07 -21.65
CA LEU A 364 6.83 1.60 -22.79
C LEU A 364 7.49 0.28 -23.23
N GLY A 365 6.96 -0.86 -22.77
CA GLY A 365 7.49 -2.17 -23.15
C GLY A 365 7.20 -3.35 -22.24
N ASP A 366 6.97 -3.14 -20.94
CA ASP A 366 6.58 -4.22 -20.03
C ASP A 366 5.06 -4.48 -20.16
N MET A 367 4.72 -5.54 -20.87
CA MET A 367 3.36 -5.88 -21.27
C MET A 367 2.67 -6.76 -20.24
N ASN A 368 3.43 -7.59 -19.54
CA ASN A 368 2.93 -8.54 -18.55
C ASN A 368 3.07 -8.05 -17.09
N PHE A 369 3.78 -6.93 -16.87
CA PHE A 369 4.09 -6.29 -15.59
C PHE A 369 4.90 -7.16 -14.61
N ASP A 370 5.75 -8.04 -15.14
CA ASP A 370 6.67 -8.82 -14.33
C ASP A 370 7.96 -8.05 -13.96
N PHE A 371 8.03 -6.77 -14.37
CA PHE A 371 9.15 -5.85 -14.14
C PHE A 371 10.40 -6.22 -14.94
N ILE A 372 10.26 -6.98 -16.02
CA ILE A 372 11.35 -7.31 -16.94
C ILE A 372 10.80 -7.19 -18.36
N ILE A 373 11.47 -6.44 -19.22
CA ILE A 373 11.15 -6.47 -20.65
C ILE A 373 11.89 -7.65 -21.27
N ASP A 374 11.17 -8.72 -21.61
CA ASP A 374 11.76 -9.89 -22.23
C ASP A 374 10.93 -10.46 -23.41
N ILE A 375 11.17 -11.72 -23.74
CA ILE A 375 10.52 -12.38 -24.87
C ILE A 375 9.01 -12.56 -24.63
N TYR A 376 8.57 -12.66 -23.37
CA TYR A 376 7.15 -12.79 -23.03
C TYR A 376 6.37 -11.52 -23.35
N ASP A 377 6.97 -10.34 -23.23
CA ASP A 377 6.35 -9.09 -23.66
C ASP A 377 6.19 -9.00 -25.17
N LEU A 378 7.25 -9.38 -25.90
CA LEU A 378 7.20 -9.44 -27.36
C LEU A 378 6.17 -10.47 -27.86
N ILE A 379 5.97 -11.57 -27.14
CA ILE A 379 4.93 -12.56 -27.47
C ILE A 379 3.53 -11.94 -27.35
N ILE A 380 3.27 -11.11 -26.34
CA ILE A 380 1.97 -10.43 -26.17
C ILE A 380 1.69 -9.50 -27.35
N VAL A 381 2.70 -8.74 -27.79
CA VAL A 381 2.54 -7.84 -28.94
C VAL A 381 2.43 -8.60 -30.25
N ALA A 382 3.22 -9.65 -30.44
CA ALA A 382 3.13 -10.51 -31.61
C ALA A 382 1.74 -11.19 -31.73
N ALA A 383 1.12 -11.55 -30.60
CA ALA A 383 -0.23 -12.11 -30.58
C ALA A 383 -1.32 -11.11 -31.03
N ALA A 384 -1.08 -9.82 -30.83
CA ALA A 384 -1.97 -8.74 -31.25
C ALA A 384 -1.59 -8.13 -32.61
N PHE A 385 -0.50 -8.57 -33.24
CA PHE A 385 0.06 -7.94 -34.43
C PHE A 385 -0.93 -7.88 -35.60
N GLY A 386 -1.02 -6.71 -36.24
CA GLY A 386 -1.89 -6.40 -37.37
C GLY A 386 -3.34 -6.08 -37.00
N SER A 387 -3.70 -6.20 -35.72
CA SER A 387 -5.05 -5.92 -35.24
C SER A 387 -5.31 -4.43 -35.04
N LYS A 388 -6.59 -4.02 -35.12
CA LYS A 388 -6.99 -2.61 -35.07
C LYS A 388 -8.04 -2.31 -34.00
N GLY A 389 -7.90 -1.14 -33.37
CA GLY A 389 -8.84 -0.56 -32.42
C GLY A 389 -9.43 0.78 -32.84
N ASN A 390 -9.08 1.31 -34.02
CA ASN A 390 -9.65 2.55 -34.58
C ASN A 390 -11.09 2.40 -35.14
N GLY A 391 -11.91 1.58 -34.47
CA GLY A 391 -13.28 1.23 -34.85
C GLY A 391 -13.90 0.28 -33.81
N ALA A 392 -14.76 -0.65 -34.23
CA ALA A 392 -15.07 -1.80 -33.39
C ALA A 392 -13.79 -2.64 -33.25
N PRO A 393 -13.27 -2.87 -32.03
CA PRO A 393 -12.02 -3.61 -31.84
C PRO A 393 -12.05 -4.99 -32.48
N GLU A 394 -10.98 -5.33 -33.21
CA GLU A 394 -10.84 -6.67 -33.77
C GLU A 394 -10.62 -7.72 -32.66
N SER A 395 -11.01 -8.98 -32.90
CA SER A 395 -11.02 -10.08 -31.90
C SER A 395 -9.64 -10.46 -31.31
N GLY A 396 -8.56 -9.81 -31.74
CA GLY A 396 -7.21 -9.98 -31.20
C GLY A 396 -6.54 -8.65 -30.84
N TRP A 397 -7.27 -7.54 -30.88
CA TRP A 397 -6.72 -6.23 -30.56
C TRP A 397 -6.47 -6.08 -29.07
N ASN A 398 -5.20 -5.84 -28.74
CA ASN A 398 -4.76 -5.57 -27.40
C ASN A 398 -4.26 -4.12 -27.31
N PRO A 399 -5.00 -3.21 -26.64
CA PRO A 399 -4.57 -1.81 -26.50
C PRO A 399 -3.26 -1.66 -25.72
N THR A 400 -2.87 -2.67 -24.95
CA THR A 400 -1.56 -2.75 -24.28
C THR A 400 -0.41 -2.81 -25.27
N ALA A 401 -0.62 -3.51 -26.39
CA ALA A 401 0.41 -3.82 -27.37
C ALA A 401 0.62 -2.71 -28.41
N ASP A 402 -0.27 -1.72 -28.44
CA ASP A 402 -0.25 -0.52 -29.28
C ASP A 402 0.50 0.60 -28.52
N VAL A 403 1.81 0.39 -28.35
CA VAL A 403 2.70 1.25 -27.55
C VAL A 403 3.16 2.49 -28.30
N GLU A 404 3.16 2.45 -29.63
CA GLU A 404 3.39 3.57 -30.52
C GLU A 404 2.01 4.09 -30.98
N PHE A 405 1.36 4.85 -30.09
CA PHE A 405 -0.04 5.31 -30.11
C PHE A 405 -0.56 6.07 -31.36
N GLN A 406 0.08 5.97 -32.52
CA GLN A 406 -0.20 6.85 -33.65
C GLN A 406 -1.42 6.44 -34.47
N GLU A 407 -1.93 5.19 -34.41
CA GLU A 407 -3.02 4.77 -35.30
C GLU A 407 -4.09 3.83 -34.71
N CYS A 408 -4.00 3.44 -33.43
CA CYS A 408 -4.77 2.34 -32.83
C CYS A 408 -4.60 1.03 -33.63
N ILE A 409 -3.38 0.72 -34.04
CA ILE A 409 -3.03 -0.46 -34.84
C ILE A 409 -1.76 -1.04 -34.22
N VAL A 410 -1.78 -2.32 -33.86
CA VAL A 410 -0.56 -3.00 -33.42
C VAL A 410 0.26 -3.38 -34.65
N ASP A 411 1.42 -2.78 -34.84
CA ASP A 411 2.27 -2.99 -36.01
C ASP A 411 3.76 -3.21 -35.67
N ILE A 412 4.62 -3.05 -36.68
CA ILE A 412 6.05 -3.31 -36.53
C ILE A 412 6.75 -2.24 -35.67
N TYR A 413 6.23 -1.02 -35.62
CA TYR A 413 6.79 0.05 -34.80
C TYR A 413 6.56 -0.23 -33.31
N ASP A 414 5.44 -0.86 -32.94
CA ASP A 414 5.22 -1.34 -31.58
C ASP A 414 6.27 -2.36 -31.16
N LEU A 415 6.51 -3.38 -32.00
CA LEU A 415 7.53 -4.39 -31.75
C LEU A 415 8.93 -3.77 -31.65
N ILE A 416 9.27 -2.83 -32.54
CA ILE A 416 10.55 -2.11 -32.50
C ILE A 416 10.68 -1.32 -31.19
N ARG A 417 9.61 -0.63 -30.76
CA ARG A 417 9.61 0.18 -29.53
C ARG A 417 9.93 -0.66 -28.31
N ILE A 418 9.31 -1.84 -28.18
CA ILE A 418 9.56 -2.77 -27.07
C ILE A 418 10.95 -3.40 -27.19
N ALA A 419 11.36 -3.79 -28.39
CA ALA A 419 12.67 -4.40 -28.63
C ALA A 419 13.84 -3.47 -28.27
N VAL A 420 13.67 -2.14 -28.41
CA VAL A 420 14.68 -1.15 -27.98
C VAL A 420 14.95 -1.22 -26.47
N GLU A 421 13.94 -1.58 -25.69
CA GLU A 421 14.00 -1.65 -24.22
C GLU A 421 14.23 -3.09 -23.72
N PHE A 422 14.50 -4.06 -24.62
CA PHE A 422 14.66 -5.48 -24.26
C PHE A 422 15.80 -5.72 -23.26
N GLY A 423 15.52 -6.54 -22.25
CA GLY A 423 16.43 -6.86 -21.15
C GLY A 423 16.43 -5.84 -20.02
N THR A 424 15.62 -4.77 -20.12
CA THR A 424 15.48 -3.80 -19.04
C THR A 424 14.70 -4.39 -17.88
N ILE A 425 15.31 -4.38 -16.70
CA ILE A 425 14.71 -4.85 -15.45
C ILE A 425 14.38 -3.64 -14.58
N TRP A 426 13.12 -3.56 -14.17
CA TRP A 426 12.59 -2.54 -13.28
C TRP A 426 12.76 -2.99 -11.85
N ASN A 427 12.69 -2.04 -10.90
CA ASN A 427 12.83 -2.33 -9.47
C ASN A 427 14.23 -2.78 -9.05
N THR A 428 15.27 -2.39 -9.80
CA THR A 428 16.65 -2.41 -9.29
C THR A 428 16.91 -1.06 -8.60
N ASP A 429 17.43 -1.07 -7.36
CA ASP A 429 17.83 0.17 -6.69
C ASP A 429 18.84 0.93 -7.60
N PRO A 430 18.75 2.27 -7.70
CA PRO A 430 19.76 3.06 -8.41
C PRO A 430 21.18 2.92 -7.83
#